data_AF-A0A2I1GUW8-F1
#
_entry.id   AF-A0A2I1GUW8-F1
#
_cell.length_a   1.000
_cell.length_b   1.000
_cell.length_c   1.000
_cell.angle_alpha   90.00
_cell.angle_beta   90.00
_cell.angle_gamma   90.00
#
_symmetry.space_group_name_H-M   'P 1'
#
loop_
_entity.id
_entity.type
_entity.pdbx_description
1 polymer ?
#
loop_
_entity_poly.entity_id
_entity_poly.type
_entity_poly.pdbx_seq_one_letter_code
_entity_poly.pdbx_strand_id
1 'polypeptide(L)'
;KKVTDLNNEIKNKEEFIDKIEKQNEEQTTAFNNEIKNKEELIDKLNEETKKYQNSQENFKKEISALLPQIQIQQTGLRELVNNVDKEHDLNRRGRILVDDMLEKQRNVIQTDDNSASKELEKIRQKLIDLYDITEEKIHDILYKQAEKTKLEMQLKSLID
;
A
#
# COMPACT_ATOMS: atom_id res chain seq x y z
N LYS A 1 -7.09 -71.40 50.51
CA LYS A 1 -5.94 -71.08 49.62
C LYS A 1 -6.44 -70.69 48.24
N LYS A 2 -6.87 -71.63 47.38
CA LYS A 2 -7.27 -71.31 45.99
C LYS A 2 -8.33 -70.21 45.82
N VAL A 3 -9.38 -70.20 46.65
CA VAL A 3 -10.42 -69.14 46.63
C VAL A 3 -9.86 -67.78 47.04
N THR A 4 -8.97 -67.78 48.04
CA THR A 4 -8.30 -66.58 48.56
C THR A 4 -7.37 -65.98 47.51
N ASP A 5 -6.64 -66.84 46.78
CA ASP A 5 -5.75 -66.44 45.70
C ASP A 5 -6.53 -65.85 44.50
N LEU A 6 -7.66 -66.48 44.13
CA LEU A 6 -8.56 -65.98 43.09
C LEU A 6 -9.19 -64.62 43.46
N ASN A 7 -9.61 -64.43 44.72
CA ASN A 7 -10.15 -63.14 45.18
C ASN A 7 -9.10 -62.02 45.10
N ASN A 8 -7.84 -62.31 45.45
CA ASN A 8 -6.76 -61.34 45.31
C ASN A 8 -6.50 -61.00 43.84
N GLU A 9 -6.56 -61.99 42.94
CA GLU A 9 -6.39 -61.76 41.50
C GLU A 9 -7.52 -60.92 40.90
N ILE A 10 -8.78 -61.16 41.31
CA ILE A 10 -9.93 -60.34 40.91
C ILE A 10 -9.73 -58.90 41.37
N LYS A 11 -9.40 -58.69 42.65
CA LYS A 11 -9.18 -57.36 43.21
C LYS A 11 -8.09 -56.59 42.47
N ASN A 12 -6.97 -57.24 42.16
CA ASN A 12 -5.88 -56.62 41.40
C ASN A 12 -6.32 -56.22 39.98
N LYS A 13 -7.20 -57.01 39.33
CA LYS A 13 -7.74 -56.68 38.01
C LYS A 13 -8.72 -55.52 38.08
N GLU A 14 -9.56 -55.43 39.11
CA GLU A 14 -10.44 -54.29 39.37
C GLU A 14 -9.62 -53.00 39.56
N GLU A 15 -8.60 -53.01 40.42
CA GLU A 15 -7.71 -51.87 40.62
C GLU A 15 -6.98 -51.44 39.33
N PHE A 16 -6.64 -52.41 38.47
CA PHE A 16 -6.03 -52.13 37.16
C PHE A 16 -7.02 -51.50 36.17
N ILE A 17 -8.27 -51.97 36.16
CA ILE A 17 -9.35 -51.38 35.35
C ILE A 17 -9.62 -49.94 35.79
N ASP A 18 -9.79 -49.69 37.09
CA ASP A 18 -10.01 -48.35 37.65
C ASP A 18 -8.88 -47.37 37.23
N LYS A 19 -7.63 -47.86 37.23
CA LYS A 19 -6.47 -47.06 36.81
C LYS A 19 -6.53 -46.73 35.32
N ILE A 20 -6.94 -47.67 34.47
CA ILE A 20 -7.10 -47.44 33.03
C ILE A 20 -8.23 -46.44 32.77
N GLU A 21 -9.38 -46.59 33.43
CA GLU A 21 -10.51 -45.68 33.28
C GLU A 21 -10.12 -44.25 33.64
N LYS A 22 -9.46 -44.06 34.79
CA LYS A 22 -8.95 -42.76 35.21
C LYS A 22 -7.95 -42.17 34.20
N GLN A 23 -7.01 -42.97 33.70
CA GLN A 23 -6.05 -42.51 32.70
C GLN A 23 -6.73 -42.09 31.39
N ASN A 24 -7.75 -42.83 30.96
CA ASN A 24 -8.52 -42.50 29.76
C ASN A 24 -9.31 -41.20 29.93
N GLU A 25 -9.91 -40.96 31.11
CA GLU A 25 -10.59 -39.71 31.42
C GLU A 25 -9.65 -38.51 31.41
N GLU A 26 -8.47 -38.65 32.01
CA GLU A 26 -7.42 -37.62 32.02
C GLU A 26 -6.94 -37.30 30.59
N GLN A 27 -6.68 -38.33 29.78
CA GLN A 27 -6.27 -38.16 28.39
C GLN A 27 -7.36 -37.51 27.54
N THR A 28 -8.61 -37.94 27.69
CA THR A 28 -9.75 -37.37 26.96
C THR A 28 -9.92 -35.90 27.29
N THR A 29 -9.79 -35.54 28.57
CA THR A 29 -9.86 -34.14 29.02
C THR A 29 -8.72 -33.31 28.44
N ALA A 30 -7.49 -33.84 28.44
CA ALA A 30 -6.33 -33.17 27.86
C ALA A 30 -6.51 -32.90 26.35
N PHE A 31 -6.98 -33.90 25.59
CA PHE A 31 -7.24 -33.74 24.16
C PHE A 31 -8.37 -32.74 23.88
N ASN A 32 -9.45 -32.77 24.65
CA ASN A 32 -10.55 -31.81 24.49
C ASN A 32 -10.08 -30.37 24.75
N ASN A 33 -9.24 -30.16 25.76
CA ASN A 33 -8.65 -28.84 26.02
C ASN A 33 -7.73 -28.40 24.88
N GLU A 34 -6.94 -29.31 24.33
CA GLU A 34 -6.07 -29.01 23.18
C GLU A 34 -6.86 -28.65 21.92
N ILE A 35 -7.94 -29.40 21.63
CA ILE A 35 -8.86 -29.11 20.52
C ILE A 35 -9.47 -27.72 20.69
N LYS A 36 -10.03 -27.42 21.87
CA LYS A 36 -10.63 -26.11 22.15
C LYS A 36 -9.63 -24.97 21.96
N ASN A 37 -8.40 -25.13 22.46
CA ASN A 37 -7.35 -24.12 22.29
C ASN A 37 -7.00 -23.90 20.80
N LYS A 38 -7.00 -24.97 19.99
CA LYS A 38 -6.77 -24.86 18.54
C LYS A 38 -7.92 -24.17 17.82
N GLU A 39 -9.17 -24.46 18.19
CA GLU A 39 -10.36 -23.77 17.66
C GLU A 39 -10.29 -22.26 17.93
N GLU A 40 -9.98 -21.86 19.16
CA GLU A 40 -9.82 -20.44 19.52
C GLU A 40 -8.69 -19.75 18.73
N LEU A 41 -7.62 -20.47 18.41
CA LEU A 41 -6.51 -19.94 17.61
C LEU A 41 -6.91 -19.81 16.12
N ILE A 42 -7.66 -20.76 15.59
CA ILE A 42 -8.22 -20.71 14.23
C ILE A 42 -9.16 -19.51 14.09
N ASP A 43 -10.03 -19.26 15.08
CA ASP A 43 -10.95 -18.13 15.05
C ASP A 43 -10.19 -16.78 15.04
N LYS A 44 -9.18 -16.63 15.90
CA LYS A 44 -8.32 -15.43 15.90
C LYS A 44 -7.61 -15.23 14.57
N LEU A 45 -7.05 -16.30 13.98
CA LEU A 45 -6.39 -16.25 12.69
C LEU A 45 -7.36 -15.86 11.57
N ASN A 46 -8.59 -16.37 11.61
CA ASN A 46 -9.64 -16.04 10.65
C ASN A 46 -10.06 -14.56 10.74
N GLU A 47 -10.19 -14.02 11.96
CA GLU A 47 -10.48 -12.60 12.16
C GLU A 47 -9.36 -11.70 11.63
N GLU A 48 -8.11 -12.04 11.92
CA GLU A 48 -6.94 -11.29 11.44
C GLU A 48 -6.83 -11.36 9.91
N THR A 49 -7.06 -12.54 9.32
CA THR A 49 -7.07 -12.73 7.87
C THR A 49 -8.14 -11.85 7.21
N LYS A 50 -9.36 -11.79 7.77
CA LYS A 50 -10.43 -10.91 7.26
C LYS A 50 -10.04 -9.43 7.33
N LYS A 51 -9.42 -8.99 8.42
CA LYS A 51 -8.93 -7.60 8.55
C LYS A 51 -7.91 -7.26 7.47
N TYR A 52 -6.95 -8.15 7.25
CA TYR A 52 -5.92 -7.97 6.22
C TYR A 52 -6.51 -7.94 4.81
N GLN A 53 -7.44 -8.86 4.49
CA GLN A 53 -8.14 -8.87 3.21
C GLN A 53 -8.92 -7.58 2.96
N ASN A 54 -9.66 -7.10 3.96
CA ASN A 54 -10.40 -5.84 3.86
C ASN A 54 -9.46 -4.65 3.62
N SER A 55 -8.32 -4.60 4.32
CA SER A 55 -7.31 -3.56 4.10
C SER A 55 -6.75 -3.60 2.69
N GLN A 56 -6.42 -4.79 2.16
CA GLN A 56 -5.93 -4.96 0.80
C GLN A 56 -6.97 -4.53 -0.24
N GLU A 57 -8.25 -4.87 -0.04
CA GLU A 57 -9.32 -4.46 -0.96
C GLU A 57 -9.48 -2.93 -0.99
N ASN A 58 -9.36 -2.26 0.16
CA ASN A 58 -9.40 -0.80 0.23
C ASN A 58 -8.22 -0.17 -0.52
N PHE A 59 -6.99 -0.61 -0.29
CA PHE A 59 -5.83 -0.13 -1.06
C PHE A 59 -6.01 -0.33 -2.56
N LYS A 60 -6.52 -1.51 -2.96
CA LYS A 60 -6.78 -1.79 -4.38
C LYS A 60 -7.82 -0.84 -4.98
N LYS A 61 -8.89 -0.52 -4.25
CA LYS A 61 -9.92 0.43 -4.68
C LYS A 61 -9.34 1.84 -4.86
N GLU A 62 -8.56 2.31 -3.89
CA GLU A 62 -7.94 3.64 -3.93
C GLU A 62 -6.92 3.77 -5.08
N ILE A 63 -6.04 2.78 -5.25
CA ILE A 63 -5.09 2.73 -6.39
C ILE A 63 -5.85 2.73 -7.72
N SER A 64 -6.92 1.93 -7.83
CA SER A 64 -7.74 1.85 -9.05
C SER A 64 -8.45 3.16 -9.37
N ALA A 65 -8.72 4.00 -8.36
CA ALA A 65 -9.30 5.33 -8.56
C ALA A 65 -8.24 6.38 -8.92
N LEU A 66 -7.03 6.32 -8.35
CA LEU A 66 -5.97 7.29 -8.58
C LEU A 66 -5.25 7.10 -9.92
N LEU A 67 -4.97 5.86 -10.33
CA LEU A 67 -4.20 5.59 -11.56
C LEU A 67 -4.82 6.21 -12.82
N PRO A 68 -6.15 6.10 -13.07
CA PRO A 68 -6.76 6.75 -14.22
C PRO A 68 -6.65 8.28 -14.17
N GLN A 69 -6.76 8.88 -12.97
CA GLN A 69 -6.62 10.33 -12.80
C GLN A 69 -5.21 10.79 -13.13
N ILE A 70 -4.18 10.08 -12.66
CA ILE A 70 -2.77 10.37 -13.00
C ILE A 70 -2.56 10.26 -14.51
N GLN A 71 -3.12 9.23 -15.16
CA GLN A 71 -3.01 9.05 -16.62
C GLN A 71 -3.67 10.19 -17.41
N ILE A 72 -4.87 10.63 -16.99
CA ILE A 72 -5.57 11.77 -17.59
C ILE A 72 -4.71 13.04 -17.44
N GLN A 73 -4.18 13.29 -16.26
CA GLN A 73 -3.35 14.46 -16.00
C GLN A 73 -2.04 14.44 -16.80
N GLN A 74 -1.38 13.28 -16.89
CA GLN A 74 -0.18 13.08 -17.71
C GLN A 74 -0.45 13.29 -19.20
N THR A 75 -1.59 12.82 -19.70
CA THR A 75 -1.96 12.98 -21.11
C THR A 75 -2.25 14.44 -21.43
N GLY A 76 -3.06 15.12 -20.61
CA GLY A 76 -3.35 16.54 -20.80
C GLY A 76 -2.10 17.42 -20.68
N LEU A 77 -1.19 17.13 -19.75
CA LEU A 77 0.09 17.84 -19.65
C LEU A 77 0.94 17.66 -20.93
N ARG A 78 1.02 16.44 -21.44
CA ARG A 78 1.75 16.14 -22.68
C ARG A 78 1.16 16.90 -23.87
N GLU A 79 -0.16 17.00 -23.95
CA GLU A 79 -0.84 17.77 -25.00
C GLU A 79 -0.52 19.26 -24.91
N LEU A 80 -0.59 19.86 -23.71
CA LEU A 80 -0.20 21.26 -23.49
C LEU A 80 1.24 21.53 -23.92
N VAL A 81 2.19 20.71 -23.46
CA VAL A 81 3.61 20.83 -23.82
C VAL A 81 3.82 20.67 -25.33
N ASN A 82 3.17 19.70 -25.97
CA ASN A 82 3.27 19.50 -27.41
C ASN A 82 2.70 20.67 -28.21
N ASN A 83 1.62 21.30 -27.73
CA ASN A 83 1.05 22.48 -28.39
C ASN A 83 2.01 23.66 -28.31
N VAL A 84 2.62 23.89 -27.14
CA VAL A 84 3.66 24.92 -26.98
C VAL A 84 4.88 24.62 -27.85
N ASP A 85 5.35 23.37 -27.92
CA ASP A 85 6.47 22.95 -28.79
C ASP A 85 6.19 23.28 -30.27
N LYS A 86 4.97 23.02 -30.74
CA LYS A 86 4.56 23.29 -32.13
C LYS A 86 4.38 24.77 -32.43
N GLU A 87 3.79 25.52 -31.52
CA GLU A 87 3.48 26.95 -31.73
C GLU A 87 4.73 27.83 -31.67
N HIS A 88 5.70 27.46 -30.83
CA HIS A 88 6.90 28.26 -30.56
C HIS A 88 8.18 27.64 -31.11
N ASP A 89 8.08 26.54 -31.87
CA ASP A 89 9.19 25.76 -32.43
C ASP A 89 10.31 25.55 -31.41
N LEU A 90 9.97 24.89 -30.29
CA LEU A 90 10.93 24.62 -29.23
C LEU A 90 11.98 23.64 -29.77
N ASN A 91 13.07 24.20 -30.26
CA ASN A 91 14.28 23.44 -30.56
C ASN A 91 14.71 22.62 -29.32
N ARG A 92 15.74 21.79 -29.48
CA ARG A 92 16.21 20.92 -28.39
C ARG A 92 16.44 21.65 -27.06
N ARG A 93 16.93 22.89 -27.08
CA ARG A 93 17.18 23.67 -25.86
C ARG A 93 15.88 24.13 -25.20
N GLY A 94 14.86 24.49 -25.98
CA GLY A 94 13.56 24.91 -25.47
C GLY A 94 12.84 23.75 -24.78
N ARG A 95 12.87 22.56 -25.39
CA ARG A 95 12.33 21.34 -24.77
C ARG A 95 12.99 20.99 -23.45
N ILE A 96 14.32 21.09 -23.37
CA ILE A 96 15.06 20.88 -22.10
C ILE A 96 14.61 21.89 -21.03
N LEU A 97 14.43 23.17 -21.40
CA LEU A 97 13.94 24.17 -20.44
C LEU A 97 12.53 23.86 -19.93
N VAL A 98 11.64 23.33 -20.78
CA VAL A 98 10.30 22.89 -20.35
C VAL A 98 10.42 21.67 -19.43
N ASP A 99 11.24 20.68 -19.75
CA ASP A 99 11.46 19.51 -18.88
C ASP A 99 12.03 19.93 -17.51
N ASP A 100 13.03 20.81 -17.49
CA ASP A 100 13.62 21.38 -16.27
C ASP A 100 12.55 22.15 -15.46
N MET A 101 11.68 22.91 -16.13
CA MET A 101 10.56 23.62 -15.49
C MET A 101 9.61 22.66 -14.78
N LEU A 102 9.23 21.57 -15.46
CA LEU A 102 8.34 20.54 -14.90
C LEU A 102 8.95 19.83 -13.70
N GLU A 103 10.25 19.52 -13.77
CA GLU A 103 10.99 18.90 -12.66
C GLU A 103 11.09 19.85 -11.46
N LYS A 104 11.42 21.13 -11.68
CA LYS A 104 11.51 22.11 -10.59
C LYS A 104 10.16 22.36 -9.94
N GLN A 105 9.07 22.44 -10.71
CA GLN A 105 7.71 22.54 -10.15
C GLN A 105 7.36 21.34 -9.28
N ARG A 106 7.74 20.13 -9.72
CA ARG A 106 7.55 18.91 -8.92
C ARG A 106 8.31 18.98 -7.59
N ASN A 107 9.56 19.43 -7.62
CA ASN A 107 10.38 19.55 -6.41
C ASN A 107 9.84 20.61 -5.44
N VAL A 108 9.38 21.77 -5.95
CA VAL A 108 8.72 22.80 -5.13
C VAL A 108 7.56 22.23 -4.33
N ILE A 109 6.73 21.38 -4.96
CA ILE A 109 5.57 20.76 -4.31
C ILE A 109 5.98 19.69 -3.29
N GLN A 110 7.10 19.00 -3.54
CA GLN A 110 7.52 17.86 -2.72
C GLN A 110 8.35 18.24 -1.50
N THR A 111 9.13 19.32 -1.55
CA THR A 111 10.18 19.57 -0.55
C THR A 111 10.10 20.94 0.12
N ASP A 112 9.06 21.75 -0.11
CA ASP A 112 8.95 23.14 0.39
C ASP A 112 10.26 23.94 0.25
N ASP A 113 11.03 23.65 -0.81
CA ASP A 113 12.38 24.18 -0.98
C ASP A 113 12.35 25.54 -1.68
N ASN A 114 12.68 26.59 -0.92
CA ASN A 114 12.81 27.96 -1.43
C ASN A 114 13.83 28.08 -2.58
N SER A 115 14.84 27.20 -2.64
CA SER A 115 15.79 27.16 -3.75
C SER A 115 15.13 26.73 -5.05
N ALA A 116 14.30 25.69 -5.00
CA ALA A 116 13.57 25.18 -6.16
C ALA A 116 12.62 26.23 -6.75
N SER A 117 11.95 27.02 -5.89
CA SER A 117 11.05 28.09 -6.33
C SER A 117 11.80 29.19 -7.09
N LYS A 118 12.98 29.60 -6.60
CA LYS A 118 13.81 30.62 -7.26
C LYS A 118 14.36 30.14 -8.60
N GLU A 119 14.74 28.88 -8.71
CA GLU A 119 15.21 28.31 -9.97
C GLU A 119 14.09 28.15 -11.00
N LEU A 120 12.91 27.72 -10.56
CA LEU A 120 11.73 27.67 -11.40
C LEU A 120 11.43 29.02 -12.05
N GLU A 121 11.46 30.10 -11.26
CA GLU A 121 11.21 31.45 -11.79
C GLU A 121 12.21 31.87 -12.86
N LYS A 122 13.50 31.53 -12.69
CA LYS A 122 14.51 31.78 -13.72
C LYS A 122 14.25 31.02 -15.00
N ILE A 123 13.72 29.79 -14.91
CA ILE A 123 13.40 28.98 -16.09
C ILE A 123 12.17 29.56 -16.81
N ARG A 124 11.13 29.95 -16.07
CA ARG A 124 9.93 30.62 -16.61
C ARG A 124 10.32 31.86 -17.42
N GLN A 125 11.13 32.74 -16.83
CA GLN A 125 11.57 33.96 -17.51
C GLN A 125 12.37 33.64 -18.80
N LYS A 126 13.23 32.62 -18.79
CA LYS A 126 13.95 32.21 -20.01
C LYS A 126 13.03 31.70 -21.11
N LEU A 127 11.97 30.97 -20.76
CA LEU A 127 10.97 30.48 -21.72
C LEU A 127 10.20 31.65 -22.35
N ILE A 128 9.92 32.69 -21.58
CA ILE A 128 9.29 33.92 -22.08
C ILE A 128 10.27 34.69 -22.97
N ASP A 129 11.47 34.98 -22.49
CA ASP A 129 12.43 35.87 -23.18
C ASP A 129 13.03 35.27 -24.45
N LEU A 130 13.21 33.94 -24.51
CA LEU A 130 13.91 33.28 -25.61
C LEU A 130 12.98 32.60 -26.62
N TYR A 131 11.76 32.28 -26.21
CA TYR A 131 10.81 31.50 -27.02
C TYR A 131 9.44 32.16 -27.13
N ASP A 132 9.28 33.39 -26.61
CA ASP A 132 8.03 34.17 -26.66
C ASP A 132 6.80 33.39 -26.11
N ILE A 133 7.03 32.43 -25.20
CA ILE A 133 5.95 31.70 -24.55
C ILE A 133 5.23 32.65 -23.59
N THR A 134 3.91 32.70 -23.67
CA THR A 134 3.12 33.55 -22.78
C THR A 134 3.10 33.02 -21.34
N GLU A 135 3.00 33.93 -20.38
CA GLU A 135 2.83 33.59 -18.97
C GLU A 135 1.62 32.68 -18.72
N GLU A 136 0.53 32.89 -19.46
CA GLU A 136 -0.68 32.05 -19.39
C GLU A 136 -0.38 30.59 -19.75
N LYS A 137 0.35 30.34 -20.83
CA LYS A 137 0.72 28.97 -21.25
C LYS A 137 1.66 28.31 -20.24
N ILE A 138 2.60 29.07 -19.69
CA ILE A 138 3.47 28.58 -18.61
C ILE A 138 2.64 28.24 -17.37
N HIS A 139 1.70 29.09 -16.99
CA HIS A 139 0.80 28.87 -15.86
C HIS A 139 -0.02 27.59 -16.04
N ASP A 140 -0.63 27.37 -17.20
CA ASP A 140 -1.43 26.18 -17.49
C ASP A 140 -0.61 24.89 -17.38
N ILE A 141 0.62 24.89 -17.94
CA ILE A 141 1.54 23.75 -17.84
C ILE A 141 1.90 23.47 -16.38
N LEU A 142 2.25 24.50 -15.61
CA LEU A 142 2.63 24.38 -14.20
C LEU A 142 1.46 23.94 -13.32
N TYR A 143 0.25 24.46 -13.58
CA TYR A 143 -0.97 24.06 -12.90
C TYR A 143 -1.23 22.56 -13.12
N LYS A 144 -1.17 22.10 -14.37
CA LYS A 144 -1.39 20.69 -14.72
C LYS A 144 -0.33 19.77 -14.11
N GLN A 145 0.94 20.19 -14.14
CA GLN A 145 2.03 19.49 -13.48
C GLN A 145 1.85 19.41 -11.96
N ALA A 146 1.27 20.45 -11.34
CA ALA A 146 0.98 20.45 -9.92
C ALA A 146 -0.15 19.48 -9.55
N GLU A 147 -1.24 19.45 -10.32
CA GLU A 147 -2.33 18.46 -10.13
C GLU A 147 -1.79 17.04 -10.24
N LYS A 148 -1.01 16.76 -11.29
CA LYS A 148 -0.36 15.47 -11.50
C LYS A 148 0.54 15.08 -10.31
N THR A 149 1.41 15.99 -9.87
CA THR A 149 2.35 15.74 -8.76
C THR A 149 1.62 15.42 -7.45
N LYS A 150 0.53 16.13 -7.15
CA LYS A 150 -0.28 15.87 -5.96
C LYS A 150 -0.91 14.47 -5.98
N LEU A 151 -1.45 14.04 -7.12
CA LEU A 151 -1.98 12.69 -7.27
C LEU A 151 -0.90 11.61 -7.15
N GLU A 152 0.29 11.84 -7.73
CA GLU A 152 1.44 10.93 -7.59
C GLU A 152 1.90 10.82 -6.11
N MET A 153 1.89 11.92 -5.36
CA MET A 153 2.20 11.91 -3.93
C MET A 153 1.17 11.13 -3.12
N GLN A 154 -0.13 11.32 -3.41
CA GLN A 154 -1.19 10.52 -2.78
C GLN A 154 -1.00 9.03 -3.06
N LEU A 155 -0.75 8.66 -4.32
CA LEU A 155 -0.47 7.26 -4.67
C LEU A 155 0.74 6.71 -3.93
N LYS A 156 1.84 7.50 -3.82
CA LYS A 156 3.03 7.10 -3.09
C LYS A 156 2.75 6.86 -1.61
N SER A 157 1.96 7.74 -0.96
CA SER A 157 1.58 7.58 0.45
C SER A 157 0.70 6.35 0.75
N LEU A 158 0.11 5.72 -0.28
CA LEU A 158 -0.62 4.46 -0.14
C LEU A 158 0.27 3.22 -0.27
N ILE A 159 1.48 3.39 -0.82
CA ILE A 159 2.41 2.29 -1.10
C ILE A 159 3.55 2.25 -0.07
N ASP A 160 3.97 3.42 0.43
CA ASP A 160 4.99 3.58 1.49
C ASP A 160 4.45 3.20 2.89
#